data_AF-A0A7X6GX50-F1
#
_entry.id   AF-A0A7X6GX50-F1
#
_cell.length_a   1.000
_cell.length_b   1.000
_cell.length_c   1.000
_cell.angle_alpha   90.00
_cell.angle_beta   90.00
_cell.angle_gamma   90.00
#
_symmetry.space_group_name_H-M   'P 1'
#
loop_
_entity.id
_entity.type
_entity.pdbx_description
1 polymer ?
#
loop_
_entity_poly.entity_id
_entity_poly.type
_entity_poly.pdbx_seq_one_letter_code
_entity_poly.pdbx_strand_id
1 'polypeptide(L)'
;MSNEELLAAAAELDREDGEAALARLAALPPEPQGAALDDVRLALARRAVLLLGASGQLGGAKVRAALALIDADHAATADRDPWLLCGMVEDAARALPPGVGMGLALHRLWPLLPRLPYHVQYEMLTATFLHGQSARLFALWRHLLRGDPGFVPDFWQFQTLARSVFETDRRTAADLVAPLSADCGRPDLGPLLSVYATLLRQTDYLGGLAAARALPDPLHRARLADYLLGAGQTEDTIAAAVAAHADLCDGDAPEDEAKRRYMAARQAGSEGRWGEVLSLTDDAVLNTPAVGHAALCLRALAHVQRDETGAAAEILDHVRNGGHAPWFLAMRADQIKAAARLRADTGQATGDHPAPALRRSAGRPLAQSLWVGPRLRWIEELSIRSFLANGWRYALYVYEMPENVPEGVEILDAAAILPASDLFAESRSSGIHKGSLGAFSDLFRYALIAQRGGMWTDTDVLNLDLFDPDGARFLATERIDAGVVGLNGAMMAAPAGCALQRRALDRARAIRAAEEIRFTRIGPQLLAELVGDGLAGDPAYHVLPVAFLNPFGWMETGRLLAPFAEVARAPRLAQARNIHVYTETWRLLGLGLDGVPDGDGFLATLARRLAETPGRPVRALMEG
;
A
#
# COMPACT_ATOMS: atom_id res chain seq x y z
N MET A 1 1.40 -38.10 -6.82
CA MET A 1 2.30 -37.02 -6.35
C MET A 1 2.43 -36.97 -4.84
N SER A 2 1.36 -36.98 -4.03
CA SER A 2 1.50 -36.87 -2.56
C SER A 2 2.31 -37.97 -1.89
N ASN A 3 2.16 -39.23 -2.29
CA ASN A 3 2.92 -40.33 -1.68
C ASN A 3 4.44 -40.16 -1.85
N GLU A 4 4.89 -39.67 -3.00
CA GLU A 4 6.31 -39.47 -3.29
C GLU A 4 6.89 -38.33 -2.44
N GLU A 5 6.16 -37.23 -2.30
CA GLU A 5 6.57 -36.11 -1.45
C GLU A 5 6.55 -36.45 0.05
N LEU A 6 5.59 -37.26 0.51
CA LEU A 6 5.57 -37.76 1.89
C LEU A 6 6.76 -38.69 2.16
N LEU A 7 7.12 -39.56 1.20
CA LEU A 7 8.32 -40.40 1.28
C LEU A 7 9.59 -39.56 1.25
N ALA A 8 9.64 -38.52 0.42
CA ALA A 8 10.77 -37.59 0.37
C ALA A 8 10.93 -36.87 1.72
N ALA A 9 9.85 -36.38 2.32
CA ALA A 9 9.87 -35.78 3.65
C ALA A 9 10.32 -36.78 4.73
N ALA A 10 9.88 -38.04 4.66
CA ALA A 10 10.37 -39.09 5.56
C ALA A 10 11.88 -39.33 5.38
N ALA A 11 12.38 -39.32 4.14
CA ALA A 11 13.79 -39.46 3.85
C ALA A 11 14.64 -38.27 4.33
N GLU A 12 14.09 -37.05 4.37
CA GLU A 12 14.75 -35.91 5.05
C GLU A 12 14.86 -36.18 6.56
N LEU A 13 13.79 -36.68 7.20
CA LEU A 13 13.80 -37.01 8.63
C LEU A 13 14.76 -38.15 8.98
N ASP A 14 14.94 -39.11 8.08
CA ASP A 14 15.91 -40.19 8.25
C ASP A 14 17.36 -39.70 8.09
N ARG A 15 17.56 -38.54 7.45
CA ARG A 15 18.82 -37.79 7.41
C ARG A 15 18.95 -36.76 8.53
N GLU A 16 18.04 -36.79 9.51
CA GLU A 16 17.96 -35.85 10.62
C GLU A 16 17.73 -34.38 10.20
N ASP A 17 17.21 -34.15 8.99
CA ASP A 17 16.89 -32.80 8.49
C ASP A 17 15.41 -32.46 8.71
N GLY A 18 15.10 -31.98 9.92
CA GLY A 18 13.74 -31.58 10.30
C GLY A 18 13.22 -30.34 9.57
N GLU A 19 14.09 -29.40 9.20
CA GLU A 19 13.68 -28.18 8.49
C GLU A 19 13.29 -28.51 7.05
N ALA A 20 14.10 -29.29 6.34
CA ALA A 20 13.78 -29.72 4.97
C ALA A 20 12.51 -30.58 4.94
N ALA A 21 12.33 -31.47 5.92
CA ALA A 21 11.10 -32.25 6.05
C ALA A 21 9.87 -31.35 6.21
N LEU A 22 9.92 -30.37 7.12
CA LEU A 22 8.83 -29.41 7.32
C LEU A 22 8.55 -28.57 6.09
N ALA A 23 9.59 -28.12 5.38
CA ALA A 23 9.43 -27.36 4.14
C ALA A 23 8.66 -28.16 3.08
N ARG A 24 9.02 -29.43 2.87
CA ARG A 24 8.32 -30.34 1.94
C ARG A 24 6.87 -30.58 2.35
N LEU A 25 6.65 -30.92 3.61
CA LEU A 25 5.30 -31.16 4.13
C LEU A 25 4.42 -29.92 4.07
N ALA A 26 4.99 -28.74 4.35
CA ALA A 26 4.28 -27.49 4.24
C ALA A 26 3.94 -27.17 2.79
N ALA A 27 4.81 -27.48 1.82
CA ALA A 27 4.64 -27.21 0.38
C ALA A 27 3.53 -28.02 -0.31
N LEU A 28 3.13 -29.17 0.26
CA LEU A 28 2.01 -29.96 -0.23
C LEU A 28 0.69 -29.16 -0.25
N PRO A 29 -0.24 -29.46 -1.19
CA PRO A 29 -1.55 -28.82 -1.27
C PRO A 29 -2.28 -28.86 0.09
N PRO A 30 -3.00 -27.79 0.47
CA PRO A 30 -3.71 -27.76 1.74
C PRO A 30 -4.92 -28.70 1.77
N GLU A 31 -5.52 -29.00 0.61
CA GLU A 31 -6.66 -29.91 0.50
C GLU A 31 -6.31 -31.31 1.06
N PRO A 32 -7.16 -31.88 1.94
CA PRO A 32 -7.04 -33.25 2.40
C PRO A 32 -7.00 -34.23 1.22
N GLN A 33 -6.06 -35.16 1.23
CA GLN A 33 -5.91 -36.17 0.17
C GLN A 33 -6.40 -37.56 0.59
N GLY A 34 -6.96 -37.65 1.80
CA GLY A 34 -7.53 -38.86 2.37
C GLY A 34 -6.97 -39.08 3.77
N ALA A 35 -7.83 -39.53 4.69
CA ALA A 35 -7.53 -39.60 6.12
C ALA A 35 -6.15 -40.22 6.44
N ALA A 36 -5.82 -41.35 5.82
CA ALA A 36 -4.53 -42.02 6.04
C ALA A 36 -3.31 -41.19 5.58
N LEU A 37 -3.40 -40.47 4.45
CA LEU A 37 -2.28 -39.66 3.96
C LEU A 37 -2.13 -38.39 4.78
N ASP A 38 -3.24 -37.82 5.21
CA ASP A 38 -3.26 -36.61 6.04
C ASP A 38 -2.73 -36.93 7.45
N ASP A 39 -3.10 -38.08 8.03
CA ASP A 39 -2.53 -38.57 9.30
C ASP A 39 -1.02 -38.79 9.19
N VAL A 40 -0.54 -39.37 8.08
CA VAL A 40 0.90 -39.53 7.83
C VAL A 40 1.60 -38.17 7.72
N ARG A 41 1.04 -37.21 6.98
CA ARG A 41 1.60 -35.86 6.86
C ARG A 41 1.76 -35.20 8.22
N LEU A 42 0.73 -35.26 9.07
CA LEU A 42 0.75 -34.70 10.41
C LEU A 42 1.74 -35.42 11.34
N ALA A 43 1.82 -36.76 11.25
CA ALA A 43 2.79 -37.54 12.01
C ALA A 43 4.24 -37.20 11.63
N LEU A 44 4.53 -37.02 10.33
CA LEU A 44 5.85 -36.59 9.86
C LEU A 44 6.16 -35.17 10.32
N ALA A 45 5.19 -34.23 10.25
CA ALA A 45 5.38 -32.86 10.74
C ALA A 45 5.67 -32.84 12.25
N ARG A 46 4.95 -33.66 13.02
CA ARG A 46 5.18 -33.84 14.46
C ARG A 46 6.59 -34.37 14.75
N ARG A 47 7.02 -35.42 14.03
CA ARG A 47 8.39 -35.98 14.14
C ARG A 47 9.44 -34.91 13.83
N ALA A 48 9.22 -34.11 12.79
CA ALA A 48 10.13 -33.03 12.40
C ALA A 48 10.27 -31.95 13.48
N VAL A 49 9.15 -31.47 14.03
CA VAL A 49 9.16 -30.48 15.12
C VAL A 49 9.87 -31.00 16.37
N LEU A 50 9.62 -32.26 16.74
CA LEU A 50 10.28 -32.90 17.88
C LEU A 50 11.77 -33.10 17.64
N LEU A 51 12.17 -33.49 16.43
CA LEU A 51 13.57 -33.62 16.03
C LEU A 51 14.31 -32.29 16.16
N LEU A 52 13.75 -31.20 15.63
CA LEU A 52 14.33 -29.86 15.75
C LEU A 52 14.41 -29.39 17.22
N GLY A 53 13.43 -29.79 18.04
CA GLY A 53 13.47 -29.56 19.48
C GLY A 53 14.61 -30.32 20.17
N ALA A 54 14.79 -31.59 19.83
CA ALA A 54 15.80 -32.47 20.41
C ALA A 54 17.23 -32.08 19.98
N SER A 55 17.42 -31.59 18.75
CA SER A 55 18.70 -31.09 18.25
C SER A 55 19.06 -29.69 18.77
N GLY A 56 18.15 -29.03 19.49
CA GLY A 56 18.32 -27.65 19.98
C GLY A 56 18.12 -26.57 18.92
N GLN A 57 17.76 -26.95 17.68
CA GLN A 57 17.47 -26.01 16.59
C GLN A 57 16.17 -25.24 16.81
N LEU A 58 15.23 -25.80 17.58
CA LEU A 58 13.95 -25.18 17.92
C LEU A 58 13.73 -25.11 19.44
N GLY A 59 13.62 -23.89 19.97
CA GLY A 59 13.39 -23.69 21.41
C GLY A 59 12.06 -24.26 21.91
N GLY A 60 12.01 -24.71 23.17
CA GLY A 60 10.84 -25.43 23.71
C GLY A 60 9.50 -24.67 23.65
N ALA A 61 9.52 -23.33 23.70
CA ALA A 61 8.30 -22.53 23.49
C ALA A 61 7.79 -22.62 22.04
N LYS A 62 8.70 -22.57 21.07
CA LYS A 62 8.38 -22.72 19.64
C LYS A 62 7.91 -24.14 19.31
N VAL A 63 8.53 -25.16 19.91
CA VAL A 63 8.07 -26.55 19.83
C VAL A 63 6.62 -26.67 20.32
N ARG A 64 6.29 -26.10 21.48
CA ARG A 64 4.91 -26.14 22.02
C ARG A 64 3.91 -25.44 21.09
N ALA A 65 4.26 -24.27 20.56
CA ALA A 65 3.41 -23.55 19.61
C ALA A 65 3.13 -24.36 18.34
N ALA A 66 4.17 -24.96 17.74
CA ALA A 66 4.02 -25.80 16.55
C ALA A 66 3.20 -27.07 16.85
N LEU A 67 3.44 -27.74 17.97
CA LEU A 67 2.67 -28.93 18.36
C LEU A 67 1.22 -28.60 18.71
N ALA A 68 0.93 -27.43 19.28
CA ALA A 68 -0.45 -27.01 19.53
C ALA A 68 -1.25 -26.94 18.21
N LEU A 69 -0.65 -26.42 17.14
CA LEU A 69 -1.29 -26.42 15.81
C LEU A 69 -1.44 -27.84 15.22
N ILE A 70 -0.52 -28.75 15.47
CA ILE A 70 -0.57 -30.11 14.88
C ILE A 70 -1.57 -31.00 15.63
N ASP A 71 -1.45 -31.05 16.97
CA ASP A 71 -2.07 -32.08 17.82
C ASP A 71 -3.47 -31.66 18.34
N ALA A 72 -3.84 -30.37 18.28
CA ALA A 72 -5.10 -29.92 18.86
C ALA A 72 -6.35 -30.47 18.14
N ASP A 73 -7.44 -30.56 18.91
CA ASP A 73 -8.79 -30.72 18.39
C ASP A 73 -9.33 -29.34 17.98
N HIS A 74 -9.09 -28.99 16.72
CA HIS A 74 -9.46 -27.68 16.19
C HIS A 74 -10.97 -27.46 16.10
N ALA A 75 -11.78 -28.53 16.01
CA ALA A 75 -13.23 -28.41 16.04
C ALA A 75 -13.68 -28.02 17.45
N ALA A 76 -13.20 -28.73 18.48
CA ALA A 76 -13.49 -28.37 19.86
C ALA A 76 -12.94 -26.98 20.24
N THR A 77 -11.80 -26.57 19.70
CA THR A 77 -11.27 -25.22 19.89
C THR A 77 -12.18 -24.17 19.24
N ALA A 78 -12.62 -24.40 18.00
CA ALA A 78 -13.54 -23.51 17.29
C ALA A 78 -14.87 -23.35 18.03
N ASP A 79 -15.42 -24.44 18.56
CA ASP A 79 -16.69 -24.43 19.30
C ASP A 79 -16.61 -23.63 20.60
N ARG A 80 -15.42 -23.54 21.21
CA ARG A 80 -15.17 -22.74 22.42
C ARG A 80 -14.96 -21.27 22.10
N ASP A 81 -14.00 -20.99 21.24
CA ASP A 81 -13.65 -19.66 20.77
C ASP A 81 -12.88 -19.75 19.44
N PRO A 82 -13.52 -19.41 18.31
CA PRO A 82 -12.90 -19.41 16.99
C PRO A 82 -11.62 -18.55 16.90
N TRP A 83 -11.47 -17.49 17.72
CA TRP A 83 -10.28 -16.63 17.69
C TRP A 83 -9.03 -17.31 18.24
N LEU A 84 -9.18 -18.34 19.09
CA LEU A 84 -8.04 -19.14 19.54
C LEU A 84 -7.33 -19.82 18.37
N LEU A 85 -8.06 -20.16 17.30
CA LEU A 85 -7.45 -20.70 16.08
C LEU A 85 -6.51 -19.69 15.43
N CYS A 86 -6.92 -18.42 15.33
CA CYS A 86 -6.08 -17.35 14.78
C CYS A 86 -4.78 -17.18 15.59
N GLY A 87 -4.90 -17.17 16.92
CA GLY A 87 -3.74 -17.12 17.82
C GLY A 87 -2.79 -18.30 17.62
N MET A 88 -3.31 -19.52 17.53
CA MET A 88 -2.52 -20.73 17.29
C MET A 88 -1.78 -20.69 15.94
N VAL A 89 -2.46 -20.23 14.88
CA VAL A 89 -1.85 -20.08 13.54
C VAL A 89 -0.71 -19.08 13.59
N GLU A 90 -0.91 -17.92 14.20
CA GLU A 90 0.13 -16.88 14.34
C GLU A 90 1.32 -17.33 15.19
N ASP A 91 1.06 -18.03 16.30
CA ASP A 91 2.12 -18.59 17.14
C ASP A 91 2.96 -19.62 16.40
N ALA A 92 2.32 -20.54 15.66
CA ALA A 92 3.01 -21.53 14.86
C ALA A 92 3.78 -20.90 13.69
N ALA A 93 3.20 -19.89 13.03
CA ALA A 93 3.85 -19.19 11.93
C ALA A 93 5.07 -18.36 12.39
N ARG A 94 5.08 -17.85 13.64
CA ARG A 94 6.27 -17.24 14.26
C ARG A 94 7.27 -18.26 14.78
N ALA A 95 6.81 -19.45 15.16
CA ALA A 95 7.65 -20.51 15.69
C ALA A 95 8.50 -21.20 14.60
N LEU A 96 7.92 -21.42 13.41
CA LEU A 96 8.52 -22.20 12.34
C LEU A 96 9.14 -21.32 11.24
N PRO A 97 9.96 -21.89 10.33
CA PRO A 97 10.50 -21.14 9.19
C PRO A 97 9.40 -20.47 8.35
N PRO A 98 9.70 -19.36 7.65
CA PRO A 98 8.71 -18.59 6.91
C PRO A 98 7.84 -19.44 5.97
N GLY A 99 6.53 -19.27 6.07
CA GLY A 99 5.54 -20.00 5.26
C GLY A 99 5.21 -21.42 5.75
N VAL A 100 6.10 -22.08 6.53
CA VAL A 100 5.89 -23.46 7.01
C VAL A 100 4.69 -23.56 7.94
N GLY A 101 4.66 -22.73 8.99
CA GLY A 101 3.57 -22.76 9.99
C GLY A 101 2.22 -22.47 9.36
N MET A 102 2.13 -21.48 8.47
CA MET A 102 0.91 -21.18 7.73
C MET A 102 0.52 -22.33 6.79
N GLY A 103 1.49 -22.94 6.12
CA GLY A 103 1.22 -24.07 5.21
C GLY A 103 0.62 -25.28 5.92
N LEU A 104 1.14 -25.61 7.11
CA LEU A 104 0.58 -26.66 7.98
C LEU A 104 -0.80 -26.25 8.53
N ALA A 105 -0.95 -25.00 8.95
CA ALA A 105 -2.22 -24.49 9.47
C ALA A 105 -3.33 -24.57 8.44
N LEU A 106 -3.06 -24.16 7.19
CA LEU A 106 -4.03 -24.27 6.09
C LEU A 106 -4.47 -25.71 5.88
N HIS A 107 -3.52 -26.66 5.87
CA HIS A 107 -3.87 -28.06 5.72
C HIS A 107 -4.74 -28.57 6.88
N ARG A 108 -4.33 -28.25 8.12
CA ARG A 108 -5.02 -28.74 9.32
C ARG A 108 -6.43 -28.17 9.46
N LEU A 109 -6.60 -26.89 9.15
CA LEU A 109 -7.87 -26.18 9.27
C LEU A 109 -8.75 -26.33 8.04
N TRP A 110 -8.22 -26.77 6.89
CA TRP A 110 -8.94 -26.83 5.60
C TRP A 110 -10.38 -27.32 5.72
N PRO A 111 -10.67 -28.48 6.36
CA PRO A 111 -12.04 -29.00 6.41
C PRO A 111 -13.00 -28.14 7.25
N LEU A 112 -12.47 -27.39 8.21
CA LEU A 112 -13.23 -26.55 9.14
C LEU A 112 -13.49 -25.16 8.59
N LEU A 113 -12.57 -24.62 7.76
CA LEU A 113 -12.60 -23.22 7.32
C LEU A 113 -13.98 -22.73 6.85
N PRO A 114 -14.73 -23.42 5.99
CA PRO A 114 -16.03 -22.93 5.52
C PRO A 114 -17.13 -22.92 6.59
N ARG A 115 -16.90 -23.54 7.75
CA ARG A 115 -17.84 -23.54 8.89
C ARG A 115 -17.49 -22.50 9.95
N LEU A 116 -16.30 -21.90 9.87
CA LEU A 116 -15.88 -20.88 10.81
C LEU A 116 -16.61 -19.57 10.54
N PRO A 117 -16.78 -18.71 11.56
CA PRO A 117 -17.36 -17.38 11.36
C PRO A 117 -16.60 -16.57 10.31
N TYR A 118 -17.32 -15.69 9.60
CA TYR A 118 -16.76 -14.82 8.56
C TYR A 118 -15.48 -14.11 8.98
N HIS A 119 -15.40 -13.57 10.21
CA HIS A 119 -14.22 -12.85 10.69
C HIS A 119 -12.99 -13.75 10.87
N VAL A 120 -13.17 -15.03 11.19
CA VAL A 120 -12.05 -15.99 11.26
C VAL A 120 -11.64 -16.41 9.85
N GLN A 121 -12.60 -16.65 8.96
CA GLN A 121 -12.30 -16.89 7.54
C GLN A 121 -11.51 -15.71 6.93
N TYR A 122 -11.92 -14.48 7.28
CA TYR A 122 -11.25 -13.25 6.90
C TYR A 122 -9.81 -13.21 7.40
N GLU A 123 -9.60 -13.47 8.68
CA GLU A 123 -8.26 -13.48 9.27
C GLU A 123 -7.38 -14.56 8.64
N MET A 124 -7.92 -15.74 8.32
CA MET A 124 -7.17 -16.80 7.65
C MET A 124 -6.73 -16.40 6.24
N LEU A 125 -7.57 -15.68 5.48
CA LEU A 125 -7.20 -15.12 4.17
C LEU A 125 -6.06 -14.09 4.31
N THR A 126 -6.19 -13.18 5.27
CA THR A 126 -5.17 -12.16 5.57
C THR A 126 -3.86 -12.81 5.99
N ALA A 127 -3.88 -13.74 6.95
CA ALA A 127 -2.72 -14.46 7.43
C ALA A 127 -2.03 -15.26 6.31
N THR A 128 -2.79 -15.93 5.44
CA THR A 128 -2.28 -16.65 4.26
C THR A 128 -1.44 -15.74 3.39
N PHE A 129 -1.96 -14.55 3.08
CA PHE A 129 -1.26 -13.56 2.28
C PHE A 129 0.01 -13.04 2.98
N LEU A 130 -0.12 -12.57 4.23
CA LEU A 130 0.99 -11.97 4.99
C LEU A 130 2.15 -12.96 5.23
N HIS A 131 1.84 -14.24 5.43
CA HIS A 131 2.83 -15.31 5.61
C HIS A 131 3.39 -15.86 4.30
N GLY A 132 3.17 -15.18 3.17
CA GLY A 132 3.81 -15.50 1.89
C GLY A 132 3.29 -16.78 1.22
N GLN A 133 2.07 -17.19 1.55
CA GLN A 133 1.37 -18.32 0.91
C GLN A 133 0.44 -17.83 -0.22
N SER A 134 0.82 -16.75 -0.90
CA SER A 134 0.11 -16.10 -2.00
C SER A 134 -0.40 -17.09 -3.07
N ALA A 135 0.44 -18.05 -3.47
CA ALA A 135 0.06 -19.08 -4.44
C ALA A 135 -1.15 -19.94 -4.01
N ARG A 136 -1.44 -20.01 -2.70
CA ARG A 136 -2.56 -20.77 -2.12
C ARG A 136 -3.80 -19.92 -1.91
N LEU A 137 -3.67 -18.60 -1.95
CA LEU A 137 -4.77 -17.68 -1.65
C LEU A 137 -5.94 -17.92 -2.61
N PHE A 138 -5.65 -18.18 -3.89
CA PHE A 138 -6.68 -18.51 -4.88
C PHE A 138 -7.41 -19.82 -4.57
N ALA A 139 -6.70 -20.87 -4.15
CA ALA A 139 -7.32 -22.13 -3.76
C ALA A 139 -8.19 -21.97 -2.50
N LEU A 140 -7.69 -21.23 -1.50
CA LEU A 140 -8.42 -20.96 -0.25
C LEU A 140 -9.71 -20.17 -0.52
N TRP A 141 -9.66 -19.16 -1.39
CA TRP A 141 -10.86 -18.44 -1.83
C TRP A 141 -11.90 -19.37 -2.43
N ARG A 142 -11.51 -20.21 -3.39
CA ARG A 142 -12.42 -21.17 -4.03
C ARG A 142 -13.00 -22.16 -3.02
N HIS A 143 -12.21 -22.57 -2.04
CA HIS A 143 -12.65 -23.46 -0.98
C HIS A 143 -13.73 -22.82 -0.11
N LEU A 144 -13.52 -21.59 0.35
CA LEU A 144 -14.52 -20.84 1.11
C LEU A 144 -15.79 -20.58 0.29
N LEU A 145 -15.65 -20.12 -0.95
CA LEU A 145 -16.79 -19.82 -1.83
C LEU A 145 -17.68 -21.03 -2.13
N ARG A 146 -17.08 -22.22 -2.24
CA ARG A 146 -17.80 -23.49 -2.47
C ARG A 146 -18.37 -24.07 -1.19
N GLY A 147 -17.69 -23.89 -0.07
CA GLY A 147 -18.03 -24.51 1.20
C GLY A 147 -18.95 -23.68 2.10
N ASP A 148 -18.98 -22.36 1.91
CA ASP A 148 -19.77 -21.40 2.68
C ASP A 148 -20.61 -20.51 1.74
N PRO A 149 -21.91 -20.79 1.58
CA PRO A 149 -22.82 -19.94 0.81
C PRO A 149 -22.96 -18.52 1.38
N GLY A 150 -22.68 -18.31 2.67
CA GLY A 150 -22.74 -17.01 3.35
C GLY A 150 -21.44 -16.20 3.23
N PHE A 151 -20.35 -16.80 2.76
CA PHE A 151 -19.10 -16.08 2.54
C PHE A 151 -19.25 -15.12 1.36
N VAL A 152 -19.22 -13.82 1.66
CA VAL A 152 -19.16 -12.73 0.68
C VAL A 152 -17.88 -11.94 0.96
N PRO A 153 -16.87 -12.04 0.07
CA PRO A 153 -15.59 -11.36 0.26
C PRO A 153 -15.73 -9.85 0.13
N ASP A 154 -14.85 -9.10 0.79
CA ASP A 154 -14.80 -7.64 0.61
C ASP A 154 -13.84 -7.23 -0.52
N PHE A 155 -13.84 -5.92 -0.84
CA PHE A 155 -12.98 -5.34 -1.86
C PHE A 155 -11.48 -5.51 -1.56
N TRP A 156 -11.06 -5.34 -0.30
CA TRP A 156 -9.65 -5.35 0.10
C TRP A 156 -9.05 -6.76 0.04
N GLN A 157 -9.83 -7.77 0.41
CA GLN A 157 -9.48 -9.17 0.19
C GLN A 157 -9.38 -9.47 -1.30
N PHE A 158 -10.33 -8.99 -2.11
CA PHE A 158 -10.31 -9.19 -3.56
C PHE A 158 -9.07 -8.54 -4.20
N GLN A 159 -8.71 -7.32 -3.79
CA GLN A 159 -7.47 -6.66 -4.21
C GLN A 159 -6.23 -7.50 -3.87
N THR A 160 -6.17 -8.01 -2.63
CA THR A 160 -5.07 -8.85 -2.16
C THR A 160 -4.94 -10.12 -3.00
N LEU A 161 -6.06 -10.77 -3.33
CA LEU A 161 -6.09 -11.92 -4.22
C LEU A 161 -5.67 -11.56 -5.64
N ALA A 162 -6.26 -10.52 -6.22
CA ALA A 162 -5.99 -10.07 -7.59
C ALA A 162 -4.50 -9.84 -7.81
N ARG A 163 -3.85 -9.15 -6.87
CA ARG A 163 -2.41 -8.97 -6.89
C ARG A 163 -1.66 -10.29 -6.80
N SER A 164 -1.99 -11.13 -5.81
CA SER A 164 -1.32 -12.40 -5.57
C SER A 164 -1.33 -13.30 -6.82
N VAL A 165 -2.48 -13.34 -7.50
CA VAL A 165 -2.64 -14.09 -8.74
C VAL A 165 -1.86 -13.44 -9.88
N PHE A 166 -1.97 -12.12 -10.05
CA PHE A 166 -1.23 -11.39 -11.08
C PHE A 166 0.29 -11.60 -10.97
N GLU A 167 0.85 -11.55 -9.77
CA GLU A 167 2.28 -11.80 -9.52
C GLU A 167 2.70 -13.22 -9.94
N THR A 168 1.81 -14.21 -9.72
CA THR A 168 2.11 -15.64 -9.92
C THR A 168 1.88 -16.11 -11.35
N ASP A 169 0.78 -15.72 -11.98
CA ASP A 169 0.36 -16.26 -13.29
C ASP A 169 -0.17 -15.20 -14.28
N ARG A 170 -0.06 -13.91 -13.94
CA ARG A 170 -0.40 -12.76 -14.80
C ARG A 170 -1.89 -12.59 -15.14
N ARG A 171 -2.80 -13.36 -14.52
CA ARG A 171 -4.24 -13.09 -14.66
C ARG A 171 -4.60 -11.77 -13.98
N THR A 172 -5.42 -10.97 -14.66
CA THR A 172 -5.94 -9.69 -14.16
C THR A 172 -7.12 -9.91 -13.21
N ALA A 173 -7.54 -8.86 -12.50
CA ALA A 173 -8.72 -8.92 -11.65
C ALA A 173 -10.00 -9.34 -12.40
N ALA A 174 -10.15 -8.93 -13.67
CA ALA A 174 -11.28 -9.33 -14.52
C ALA A 174 -11.27 -10.84 -14.81
N ASP A 175 -10.08 -11.43 -15.02
CA ASP A 175 -9.91 -12.87 -15.27
C ASP A 175 -10.29 -13.73 -14.05
N LEU A 176 -10.41 -13.13 -12.86
CA LEU A 176 -10.80 -13.84 -11.64
C LEU A 176 -12.32 -13.93 -11.45
N VAL A 177 -13.11 -13.11 -12.15
CA VAL A 177 -14.56 -13.02 -11.92
C VAL A 177 -15.24 -14.38 -12.15
N ALA A 178 -15.08 -14.99 -13.32
CA ALA A 178 -15.73 -16.28 -13.63
C ALA A 178 -15.23 -17.43 -12.73
N PRO A 179 -13.91 -17.61 -12.51
CA PRO A 179 -13.39 -18.66 -11.62
C PRO A 179 -13.84 -18.57 -10.16
N LEU A 180 -14.18 -17.38 -9.67
CA LEU A 180 -14.63 -17.13 -8.29
C LEU A 180 -16.15 -16.99 -8.16
N SER A 181 -16.89 -17.02 -9.26
CA SER A 181 -18.35 -16.98 -9.26
C SER A 181 -18.92 -18.28 -9.83
N ALA A 182 -19.14 -18.36 -11.13
CA ALA A 182 -19.74 -19.49 -11.81
C ALA A 182 -19.03 -20.83 -11.50
N ASP A 183 -17.69 -20.89 -11.58
CA ASP A 183 -16.91 -22.11 -11.32
C ASP A 183 -16.91 -22.58 -9.86
N CYS A 184 -17.35 -21.69 -8.96
CA CYS A 184 -17.54 -21.97 -7.54
C CYS A 184 -19.02 -22.23 -7.19
N GLY A 185 -19.93 -22.24 -8.16
CA GLY A 185 -21.36 -22.38 -7.92
C GLY A 185 -22.00 -21.13 -7.30
N ARG A 186 -21.36 -19.97 -7.45
CA ARG A 186 -21.77 -18.67 -6.90
C ARG A 186 -21.99 -17.61 -7.99
N PRO A 187 -22.89 -17.84 -8.97
CA PRO A 187 -23.14 -16.86 -10.03
C PRO A 187 -23.68 -15.52 -9.50
N ASP A 188 -24.27 -15.52 -8.30
CA ASP A 188 -24.69 -14.34 -7.55
C ASP A 188 -23.55 -13.35 -7.28
N LEU A 189 -22.32 -13.82 -7.11
CA LEU A 189 -21.15 -12.97 -6.86
C LEU A 189 -20.57 -12.33 -8.12
N GLY A 190 -20.92 -12.82 -9.32
CA GLY A 190 -20.38 -12.32 -10.58
C GLY A 190 -20.49 -10.79 -10.74
N PRO A 191 -21.68 -10.20 -10.52
CA PRO A 191 -21.85 -8.74 -10.55
C PRO A 191 -20.99 -8.00 -9.52
N LEU A 192 -20.92 -8.48 -8.28
CA LEU A 192 -20.11 -7.85 -7.22
C LEU A 192 -18.61 -7.85 -7.57
N LEU A 193 -18.09 -9.02 -7.98
CA LEU A 193 -16.68 -9.15 -8.36
C LEU A 193 -16.33 -8.33 -9.61
N SER A 194 -17.29 -8.15 -10.52
CA SER A 194 -17.13 -7.25 -11.68
C SER A 194 -17.02 -5.79 -11.24
N VAL A 195 -17.85 -5.35 -10.28
CA VAL A 195 -17.74 -4.02 -9.68
C VAL A 195 -16.37 -3.85 -9.02
N TYR A 196 -15.90 -4.84 -8.25
CA TYR A 196 -14.56 -4.80 -7.65
C TYR A 196 -13.45 -4.68 -8.69
N ALA A 197 -13.49 -5.48 -9.77
CA ALA A 197 -12.51 -5.40 -10.84
C ALA A 197 -12.49 -4.00 -11.51
N THR A 198 -13.67 -3.41 -11.76
CA THR A 198 -13.79 -2.05 -12.31
C THR A 198 -13.21 -1.00 -11.38
N LEU A 199 -13.59 -1.03 -10.09
CA LEU A 199 -13.08 -0.09 -9.09
C LEU A 199 -11.58 -0.22 -8.88
N LEU A 200 -11.05 -1.44 -8.89
CA LEU A 200 -9.62 -1.72 -8.75
C LEU A 200 -8.80 -1.18 -9.93
N ARG A 201 -9.34 -1.24 -11.15
CA ARG A 201 -8.70 -0.69 -12.36
C ARG A 201 -8.65 0.84 -12.37
N GLN A 202 -9.56 1.51 -11.66
CA GLN A 202 -9.63 2.98 -11.49
C GLN A 202 -9.86 3.80 -12.77
N THR A 203 -10.00 3.18 -13.95
CA THR A 203 -10.26 3.90 -15.21
C THR A 203 -11.72 4.35 -15.35
N ASP A 204 -12.66 3.68 -14.67
CA ASP A 204 -14.09 4.00 -14.71
C ASP A 204 -14.72 3.91 -13.31
N TYR A 205 -14.30 4.84 -12.44
CA TYR A 205 -14.78 4.87 -11.05
C TYR A 205 -16.29 5.13 -10.97
N LEU A 206 -16.81 6.09 -11.76
CA LEU A 206 -18.22 6.47 -11.73
C LEU A 206 -19.14 5.36 -12.27
N GLY A 207 -18.73 4.68 -13.35
CA GLY A 207 -19.43 3.50 -13.84
C GLY A 207 -19.43 2.37 -12.81
N GLY A 208 -18.31 2.17 -12.09
CA GLY A 208 -18.22 1.25 -10.96
C GLY A 208 -19.23 1.56 -9.85
N LEU A 209 -19.39 2.83 -9.45
CA LEU A 209 -20.40 3.24 -8.46
C LEU A 209 -21.84 3.06 -8.96
N ALA A 210 -22.11 3.34 -10.23
CA ALA A 210 -23.42 3.11 -10.81
C ALA A 210 -23.78 1.62 -10.81
N ALA A 211 -22.83 0.76 -11.20
CA ALA A 211 -22.99 -0.69 -11.16
C ALA A 211 -23.16 -1.22 -9.72
N ALA A 212 -22.45 -0.65 -8.75
CA ALA A 212 -22.62 -0.96 -7.33
C ALA A 212 -24.07 -0.75 -6.86
N ARG A 213 -24.68 0.40 -7.21
CA ARG A 213 -26.06 0.75 -6.83
C ARG A 213 -27.10 -0.18 -7.49
N ALA A 214 -26.76 -0.78 -8.63
CA ALA A 214 -27.62 -1.72 -9.34
C ALA A 214 -27.53 -3.16 -8.82
N LEU A 215 -26.66 -3.46 -7.86
CA LEU A 215 -26.52 -4.81 -7.31
C LEU A 215 -27.81 -5.24 -6.60
N PRO A 216 -28.33 -6.45 -6.86
CA PRO A 216 -29.62 -6.89 -6.29
C PRO A 216 -29.52 -7.26 -4.81
N ASP A 217 -28.39 -7.82 -4.37
CA ASP A 217 -28.20 -8.34 -3.03
C ASP A 217 -27.78 -7.22 -2.03
N PRO A 218 -28.52 -7.02 -0.92
CA PRO A 218 -28.18 -6.04 0.11
C PRO A 218 -26.81 -6.24 0.75
N LEU A 219 -26.36 -7.49 0.96
CA LEU A 219 -25.05 -7.77 1.53
C LEU A 219 -23.93 -7.36 0.56
N HIS A 220 -24.14 -7.53 -0.74
CA HIS A 220 -23.18 -7.07 -1.76
C HIS A 220 -23.08 -5.53 -1.75
N ARG A 221 -24.21 -4.83 -1.61
CA ARG A 221 -24.24 -3.37 -1.46
C ARG A 221 -23.54 -2.92 -0.17
N ALA A 222 -23.79 -3.59 0.95
CA ALA A 222 -23.14 -3.30 2.24
C ALA A 222 -21.61 -3.43 2.18
N ARG A 223 -21.09 -4.46 1.50
CA ARG A 223 -19.63 -4.61 1.30
C ARG A 223 -19.02 -3.44 0.52
N LEU A 224 -19.75 -2.90 -0.44
CA LEU A 224 -19.30 -1.73 -1.20
C LEU A 224 -19.45 -0.44 -0.39
N ALA A 225 -20.47 -0.31 0.45
CA ALA A 225 -20.59 0.81 1.38
C ALA A 225 -19.37 0.87 2.33
N ASP A 226 -18.99 -0.26 2.93
CA ASP A 226 -17.82 -0.35 3.82
C ASP A 226 -16.50 -0.01 3.08
N TYR A 227 -16.36 -0.41 1.81
CA TYR A 227 -15.23 0.00 0.97
C TYR A 227 -15.12 1.53 0.85
N LEU A 228 -16.25 2.21 0.63
CA LEU A 228 -16.26 3.67 0.40
C LEU A 228 -15.81 4.48 1.63
N LEU A 229 -15.95 3.93 2.84
CA LEU A 229 -15.49 4.55 4.09
C LEU A 229 -13.96 4.73 4.14
N GLY A 230 -13.23 3.74 3.60
CA GLY A 230 -11.76 3.68 3.63
C GLY A 230 -11.08 4.04 2.32
N ALA A 231 -11.81 4.07 1.21
CA ALA A 231 -11.24 4.44 -0.09
C ALA A 231 -10.88 5.93 -0.12
N GLY A 232 -9.66 6.25 -0.54
CA GLY A 232 -9.22 7.63 -0.74
C GLY A 232 -9.87 8.22 -1.99
N GLN A 233 -11.02 8.87 -1.84
CA GLN A 233 -11.65 9.58 -2.95
C GLN A 233 -10.99 10.93 -3.20
N THR A 234 -10.93 11.29 -4.48
CA THR A 234 -10.43 12.58 -4.96
C THR A 234 -11.52 13.65 -4.81
N GLU A 235 -11.16 14.93 -4.93
CA GLU A 235 -12.11 16.03 -4.96
C GLU A 235 -13.19 15.84 -6.05
N ASP A 236 -12.80 15.30 -7.21
CA ASP A 236 -13.71 15.03 -8.32
C ASP A 236 -14.68 13.87 -8.08
N THR A 237 -14.39 12.98 -7.11
CA THR A 237 -15.11 11.70 -6.94
C THR A 237 -15.82 11.56 -5.59
N ILE A 238 -15.48 12.38 -4.61
CA ILE A 238 -16.00 12.26 -3.26
C ILE A 238 -17.51 12.48 -3.19
N ALA A 239 -18.06 13.47 -3.89
CA ALA A 239 -19.51 13.72 -3.90
C ALA A 239 -20.29 12.53 -4.45
N ALA A 240 -19.81 11.92 -5.55
CA ALA A 240 -20.41 10.71 -6.11
C ALA A 240 -20.30 9.51 -5.15
N ALA A 241 -19.18 9.39 -4.44
CA ALA A 241 -18.97 8.34 -3.44
C ALA A 241 -19.88 8.50 -2.21
N VAL A 242 -20.08 9.72 -1.71
CA VAL A 242 -21.03 10.00 -0.62
C VAL A 242 -22.45 9.66 -1.03
N ALA A 243 -22.87 10.07 -2.23
CA ALA A 243 -24.17 9.71 -2.77
C ALA A 243 -24.31 8.18 -2.95
N ALA A 244 -23.29 7.51 -3.49
CA ALA A 244 -23.28 6.05 -3.61
C ALA A 244 -23.38 5.35 -2.26
N HIS A 245 -22.60 5.76 -1.26
CA HIS A 245 -22.66 5.19 0.08
C HIS A 245 -24.05 5.33 0.70
N ALA A 246 -24.71 6.48 0.55
CA ALA A 246 -26.07 6.67 1.07
C ALA A 246 -27.08 5.67 0.49
N ASP A 247 -27.01 5.44 -0.82
CA ASP A 247 -27.87 4.48 -1.52
C ASP A 247 -27.52 3.01 -1.28
N LEU A 248 -26.27 2.70 -0.96
CA LEU A 248 -25.81 1.33 -0.68
C LEU A 248 -26.14 0.89 0.76
N CYS A 249 -26.37 1.84 1.67
CA CYS A 249 -26.77 1.59 3.04
C CYS A 249 -28.29 1.51 3.15
N ASP A 250 -28.83 0.29 3.14
CA ASP A 250 -30.27 0.05 3.26
C ASP A 250 -30.81 0.08 4.72
N GLY A 251 -29.93 0.34 5.70
CA GLY A 251 -30.24 0.27 7.13
C GLY A 251 -30.47 1.62 7.81
N ASP A 252 -31.43 1.65 8.73
CA ASP A 252 -31.67 2.74 9.68
C ASP A 252 -30.95 2.53 11.03
N ALA A 253 -30.00 1.59 11.09
CA ALA A 253 -29.24 1.33 12.31
C ALA A 253 -28.44 2.58 12.70
N PRO A 254 -28.27 2.87 14.01
CA PRO A 254 -27.46 4.00 14.46
C PRO A 254 -26.03 4.02 13.90
N GLU A 255 -25.44 2.84 13.68
CA GLU A 255 -24.13 2.70 13.05
C GLU A 255 -24.13 3.13 11.57
N ASP A 256 -25.15 2.76 10.80
CA ASP A 256 -25.26 3.15 9.39
C ASP A 256 -25.47 4.67 9.25
N GLU A 257 -26.24 5.26 10.17
CA GLU A 257 -26.38 6.71 10.24
C GLU A 257 -25.05 7.40 10.57
N ALA A 258 -24.30 6.87 11.52
CA ALA A 258 -22.97 7.39 11.84
C ALA A 258 -22.00 7.31 10.64
N LYS A 259 -22.04 6.20 9.89
CA LYS A 259 -21.26 6.03 8.64
C LYS A 259 -21.66 7.05 7.57
N ARG A 260 -22.97 7.28 7.35
CA ARG A 260 -23.47 8.31 6.41
C ARG A 260 -23.03 9.72 6.83
N ARG A 261 -23.13 10.06 8.11
CA ARG A 261 -22.67 11.36 8.64
C ARG A 261 -21.16 11.53 8.50
N TYR A 262 -20.37 10.49 8.72
CA TYR A 262 -18.94 10.51 8.48
C TYR A 262 -18.62 10.76 6.99
N MET A 263 -19.31 10.10 6.07
CA MET A 263 -19.14 10.34 4.62
C MET A 263 -19.51 11.77 4.24
N ALA A 264 -20.61 12.31 4.76
CA ALA A 264 -20.98 13.71 4.57
C ALA A 264 -19.91 14.67 5.15
N ALA A 265 -19.33 14.35 6.30
CA ALA A 265 -18.23 15.13 6.89
C ALA A 265 -16.99 15.14 5.97
N ARG A 266 -16.66 14.00 5.35
CA ARG A 266 -15.53 13.93 4.41
C ARG A 266 -15.75 14.83 3.19
N GLN A 267 -16.96 14.84 2.62
CA GLN A 267 -17.31 15.76 1.54
C GLN A 267 -17.23 17.23 2.01
N ALA A 268 -17.79 17.56 3.18
CA ALA A 268 -17.68 18.90 3.75
C ALA A 268 -16.21 19.34 3.93
N GLY A 269 -15.34 18.43 4.38
CA GLY A 269 -13.91 18.67 4.50
C GLY A 269 -13.24 18.94 3.14
N SER A 270 -13.58 18.18 2.10
CA SER A 270 -13.06 18.41 0.74
C SER A 270 -13.50 19.75 0.13
N GLU A 271 -14.63 20.30 0.59
CA GLU A 271 -15.17 21.59 0.13
C GLU A 271 -14.78 22.75 1.06
N GLY A 272 -13.94 22.52 2.07
CA GLY A 272 -13.51 23.54 3.04
C GLY A 272 -14.60 23.99 4.03
N ARG A 273 -15.70 23.25 4.17
CA ARG A 273 -16.82 23.53 5.09
C ARG A 273 -16.51 23.00 6.50
N TRP A 274 -15.43 23.49 7.11
CA TRP A 274 -14.90 22.96 8.38
C TRP A 274 -15.83 23.04 9.59
N GLY A 275 -16.71 24.06 9.65
CA GLY A 275 -17.72 24.14 10.72
C GLY A 275 -18.73 23.00 10.65
N GLU A 276 -19.05 22.54 9.45
CA GLU A 276 -19.97 21.41 9.23
C GLU A 276 -19.31 20.07 9.51
N VAL A 277 -18.00 19.93 9.25
CA VAL A 277 -17.24 18.77 9.70
C VAL A 277 -17.41 18.56 11.20
N LEU A 278 -17.32 19.63 12.00
CA LEU A 278 -17.47 19.56 13.45
C LEU A 278 -18.89 19.20 13.89
N SER A 279 -19.93 19.60 13.16
CA SER A 279 -21.32 19.23 13.48
C SER A 279 -21.69 17.81 13.04
N LEU A 280 -21.06 17.32 11.96
CA LEU A 280 -21.27 15.98 11.44
C LEU A 280 -20.47 14.91 12.19
N THR A 281 -19.41 15.28 12.92
CA THR A 281 -18.56 14.37 13.71
C THR A 281 -18.82 14.50 15.21
N ASP A 282 -20.07 14.26 15.64
CA ASP A 282 -20.45 14.27 17.06
C ASP A 282 -20.12 12.95 17.77
N ASP A 283 -20.44 12.87 19.07
CA ASP A 283 -20.16 11.71 19.91
C ASP A 283 -20.72 10.40 19.36
N ALA A 284 -21.85 10.43 18.63
CA ALA A 284 -22.39 9.21 18.02
C ALA A 284 -21.45 8.68 16.94
N VAL A 285 -20.92 9.57 16.08
CA VAL A 285 -19.94 9.20 15.05
C VAL A 285 -18.59 8.83 15.67
N LEU A 286 -18.11 9.60 16.65
CA LEU A 286 -16.82 9.37 17.29
C LEU A 286 -16.78 8.04 18.06
N ASN A 287 -17.89 7.63 18.65
CA ASN A 287 -18.00 6.35 19.37
C ASN A 287 -18.34 5.15 18.45
N THR A 288 -18.51 5.35 17.15
CA THR A 288 -18.78 4.27 16.20
C THR A 288 -17.47 3.57 15.80
N PRO A 289 -17.25 2.28 16.12
CA PRO A 289 -15.96 1.62 15.90
C PRO A 289 -15.45 1.65 14.47
N ALA A 290 -16.35 1.56 13.48
CA ALA A 290 -16.01 1.54 12.07
C ALA A 290 -15.38 2.86 11.54
N VAL A 291 -15.71 4.00 12.15
CA VAL A 291 -15.32 5.33 11.63
C VAL A 291 -14.71 6.27 12.67
N GLY A 292 -14.83 5.96 13.97
CA GLY A 292 -14.53 6.89 15.07
C GLY A 292 -13.13 7.50 15.01
N HIS A 293 -12.09 6.69 14.89
CA HIS A 293 -10.71 7.18 14.79
C HIS A 293 -10.47 8.00 13.51
N ALA A 294 -11.11 7.65 12.40
CA ALA A 294 -11.00 8.40 11.14
C ALA A 294 -11.75 9.74 11.22
N ALA A 295 -12.91 9.75 11.87
CA ALA A 295 -13.69 10.94 12.19
C ALA A 295 -12.92 11.87 13.14
N LEU A 296 -12.20 11.33 14.15
CA LEU A 296 -11.32 12.11 15.01
C LEU A 296 -10.21 12.80 14.21
N CYS A 297 -9.56 12.11 13.27
CA CYS A 297 -8.57 12.74 12.39
C CYS A 297 -9.19 13.89 11.59
N LEU A 298 -10.36 13.68 10.99
CA LEU A 298 -11.05 14.71 10.21
C LEU A 298 -11.47 15.91 11.07
N ARG A 299 -11.92 15.65 12.31
CA ARG A 299 -12.27 16.67 13.30
C ARG A 299 -11.05 17.48 13.73
N ALA A 300 -9.91 16.83 13.97
CA ALA A 300 -8.65 17.51 14.26
C ALA A 300 -8.23 18.43 13.10
N LEU A 301 -8.34 17.96 11.85
CA LEU A 301 -8.09 18.80 10.68
C LEU A 301 -9.02 20.03 10.65
N ALA A 302 -10.31 19.86 10.93
CA ALA A 302 -11.24 20.98 10.99
C ALA A 302 -10.85 22.02 12.05
N HIS A 303 -10.41 21.58 13.24
CA HIS A 303 -9.87 22.48 14.27
C HIS A 303 -8.61 23.22 13.79
N VAL A 304 -7.68 22.53 13.11
CA VAL A 304 -6.48 23.15 12.52
C VAL A 304 -6.84 24.25 11.52
N GLN A 305 -7.83 24.01 10.66
CA GLN A 305 -8.28 24.94 9.63
C GLN A 305 -9.05 26.15 10.20
N ARG A 306 -9.49 26.06 11.46
CA ARG A 306 -10.19 27.10 12.21
C ARG A 306 -9.31 27.84 13.23
N ASP A 307 -7.99 27.64 13.20
CA ASP A 307 -7.05 28.19 14.20
C ASP A 307 -7.23 27.66 15.64
N GLU A 308 -7.96 26.56 15.83
CA GLU A 308 -8.28 25.96 17.14
C GLU A 308 -7.21 24.91 17.54
N THR A 309 -5.95 25.34 17.60
CA THR A 309 -4.77 24.44 17.69
C THR A 309 -4.72 23.56 18.95
N GLY A 310 -5.22 24.04 20.09
CA GLY A 310 -5.25 23.25 21.34
C GLY A 310 -6.16 22.03 21.24
N ALA A 311 -7.38 22.20 20.73
CA ALA A 311 -8.33 21.12 20.53
C ALA A 311 -7.81 20.08 19.51
N ALA A 312 -7.18 20.56 18.44
CA ALA A 312 -6.54 19.67 17.48
C ALA A 312 -5.43 18.81 18.13
N ALA A 313 -4.56 19.42 18.94
CA ALA A 313 -3.44 18.72 19.57
C ALA A 313 -3.91 17.55 20.48
N GLU A 314 -4.95 17.78 21.30
CA GLU A 314 -5.51 16.75 22.18
C GLU A 314 -6.06 15.55 21.41
N ILE A 315 -6.79 15.81 20.31
CA ILE A 315 -7.34 14.74 19.47
C ILE A 315 -6.22 13.95 18.79
N LEU A 316 -5.20 14.64 18.25
CA LEU A 316 -4.09 13.99 17.56
C LEU A 316 -3.27 13.13 18.51
N ASP A 317 -3.00 13.61 19.72
CA ASP A 317 -2.30 12.83 20.74
C ASP A 317 -3.13 11.62 21.20
N HIS A 318 -4.46 11.75 21.28
CA HIS A 318 -5.35 10.62 21.56
C HIS A 318 -5.29 9.55 20.47
N VAL A 319 -5.39 9.93 19.19
CA VAL A 319 -5.32 8.97 18.08
C VAL A 319 -3.93 8.33 17.99
N ARG A 320 -2.86 9.12 18.18
CA ARG A 320 -1.48 8.63 18.04
C ARG A 320 -1.08 7.68 19.17
N ASN A 321 -1.48 7.98 20.40
CA ASN A 321 -1.07 7.22 21.59
C ASN A 321 -2.14 6.22 22.04
N GLY A 322 -3.33 6.24 21.43
CA GLY A 322 -4.41 5.30 21.69
C GLY A 322 -4.05 3.90 21.19
N GLY A 323 -3.96 2.92 22.09
CA GLY A 323 -3.60 1.54 21.77
C GLY A 323 -4.58 0.80 20.83
N HIS A 324 -5.69 1.45 20.43
CA HIS A 324 -6.74 0.88 19.58
C HIS A 324 -6.76 1.49 18.17
N ALA A 325 -6.00 2.56 17.91
CA ALA A 325 -5.96 3.19 16.60
C ALA A 325 -5.08 2.38 15.63
N PRO A 326 -5.58 2.02 14.44
CA PRO A 326 -4.74 1.46 13.39
C PRO A 326 -3.56 2.38 13.05
N TRP A 327 -2.40 1.79 12.76
CA TRP A 327 -1.16 2.54 12.52
C TRP A 327 -1.26 3.59 11.40
N PHE A 328 -2.11 3.35 10.39
CA PHE A 328 -2.32 4.29 9.29
C PHE A 328 -3.11 5.55 9.73
N LEU A 329 -3.95 5.44 10.76
CA LEU A 329 -4.61 6.61 11.38
C LEU A 329 -3.67 7.34 12.32
N ALA A 330 -2.79 6.64 13.04
CA ALA A 330 -1.72 7.28 13.78
C ALA A 330 -0.79 8.08 12.84
N MET A 331 -0.42 7.50 11.69
CA MET A 331 0.29 8.22 10.63
C MET A 331 -0.51 9.43 10.13
N ARG A 332 -1.82 9.30 9.89
CA ARG A 332 -2.68 10.42 9.48
C ARG A 332 -2.67 11.54 10.52
N ALA A 333 -2.66 11.21 11.81
CA ALA A 333 -2.54 12.19 12.88
C ALA A 333 -1.20 12.95 12.81
N ASP A 334 -0.08 12.25 12.52
CA ASP A 334 1.22 12.91 12.31
C ASP A 334 1.19 13.89 11.13
N GLN A 335 0.52 13.53 10.03
CA GLN A 335 0.35 14.40 8.85
C GLN A 335 -0.47 15.65 9.18
N ILE A 336 -1.56 15.51 9.92
CA ILE A 336 -2.38 16.65 10.36
C ILE A 336 -1.60 17.55 11.33
N LYS A 337 -0.78 16.96 12.21
CA LYS A 337 0.12 17.72 13.09
C LYS A 337 1.16 18.53 12.30
N ALA A 338 1.75 17.93 11.27
CA ALA A 338 2.65 18.63 10.36
C ALA A 338 1.94 19.79 9.65
N ALA A 339 0.72 19.56 9.16
CA ALA A 339 -0.12 20.58 8.54
C ALA A 339 -0.40 21.76 9.49
N ALA A 340 -0.78 21.47 10.74
CA ALA A 340 -0.99 22.48 11.77
C ALA A 340 0.26 23.32 12.01
N ARG A 341 1.43 22.68 12.07
CA ARG A 341 2.70 23.35 12.29
C ARG A 341 3.08 24.25 11.13
N LEU A 342 2.98 23.75 9.89
CA LEU A 342 3.26 24.54 8.69
C LEU A 342 2.39 25.79 8.63
N ARG A 343 1.10 25.66 8.95
CA ARG A 343 0.17 26.78 9.00
C ARG A 343 0.56 27.82 10.05
N ALA A 344 0.98 27.37 11.25
CA ALA A 344 1.46 28.26 12.29
C ALA A 344 2.76 29.00 11.89
N ASP A 345 3.69 28.32 11.22
CA ASP A 345 5.00 28.87 10.86
C ASP A 345 4.94 29.79 9.61
N THR A 346 4.05 29.51 8.66
CA THR A 346 4.00 30.19 7.33
C THR A 346 2.77 31.06 7.11
N GLY A 347 1.72 30.90 7.93
CA GLY A 347 0.40 31.51 7.72
C GLY A 347 -0.38 30.92 6.54
N GLN A 348 0.12 29.88 5.89
CA GLN A 348 -0.49 29.26 4.70
C GLN A 348 -1.42 28.09 5.09
N ALA A 349 -2.63 28.05 4.52
CA ALA A 349 -3.51 26.88 4.62
C ALA A 349 -2.90 25.66 3.91
N THR A 350 -3.01 24.45 4.45
CA THR A 350 -2.46 23.28 3.76
C THR A 350 -3.31 22.91 2.54
N GLY A 351 -2.74 22.95 1.33
CA GLY A 351 -3.30 22.29 0.15
C GLY A 351 -3.27 23.11 -1.13
N ASP A 352 -3.71 24.38 -1.09
CA ASP A 352 -3.88 25.19 -2.30
C ASP A 352 -3.14 26.53 -2.16
N HIS A 353 -1.82 26.47 -2.31
CA HIS A 353 -1.01 27.65 -2.58
C HIS A 353 -0.43 27.56 -3.98
N PRO A 354 -0.32 28.68 -4.71
CA PRO A 354 0.34 28.68 -6.00
C PRO A 354 1.74 28.09 -5.84
N ALA A 355 2.12 27.18 -6.74
CA ALA A 355 3.47 26.64 -6.76
C ALA A 355 4.46 27.80 -6.70
N PRO A 356 5.50 27.74 -5.85
CA PRO A 356 6.52 28.77 -5.84
C PRO A 356 7.00 28.96 -7.28
N ALA A 357 7.26 30.22 -7.67
CA ALA A 357 7.80 30.53 -8.98
C ALA A 357 9.25 30.01 -9.06
N LEU A 358 9.40 28.70 -9.18
CA LEU A 358 10.67 28.05 -9.41
C LEU A 358 11.11 28.51 -10.78
N ARG A 359 12.14 29.34 -10.80
CA ARG A 359 12.66 29.94 -12.01
C ARG A 359 13.07 28.81 -12.94
N ARG A 360 12.85 29.01 -14.23
CA ARG A 360 13.37 28.10 -15.25
C ARG A 360 14.90 28.16 -15.16
N SER A 361 15.55 27.01 -15.01
CA SER A 361 17.00 26.94 -14.91
C SER A 361 17.65 27.51 -16.18
N ALA A 362 18.71 28.31 -16.02
CA ALA A 362 19.57 28.75 -17.11
C ALA A 362 20.61 27.68 -17.52
N GLY A 363 20.86 26.69 -16.65
CA GLY A 363 21.74 25.55 -16.88
C GLY A 363 21.00 24.23 -16.99
N ARG A 364 21.73 23.11 -16.90
CA ARG A 364 21.18 21.75 -16.83
C ARG A 364 21.15 21.29 -15.36
N PRO A 365 20.01 21.44 -14.65
CA PRO A 365 19.89 21.07 -13.25
C PRO A 365 19.98 19.54 -13.10
N LEU A 366 20.35 19.08 -11.91
CA LEU A 366 20.58 17.66 -11.62
C LEU A 366 19.40 17.02 -10.87
N ALA A 367 18.83 15.98 -11.44
CA ALA A 367 17.96 15.04 -10.75
C ALA A 367 18.77 13.82 -10.29
N GLN A 368 18.52 13.33 -9.07
CA GLN A 368 19.22 12.17 -8.50
C GLN A 368 18.22 11.11 -8.03
N SER A 369 18.49 9.85 -8.33
CA SER A 369 17.61 8.71 -8.00
C SER A 369 18.40 7.44 -7.72
N LEU A 370 17.76 6.44 -7.11
CA LEU A 370 18.33 5.11 -6.86
C LEU A 370 17.57 4.06 -7.68
N TRP A 371 18.30 3.11 -8.25
CA TRP A 371 17.73 1.88 -8.76
C TRP A 371 18.46 0.65 -8.22
N VAL A 372 17.69 -0.34 -7.76
CA VAL A 372 18.19 -1.63 -7.29
C VAL A 372 17.46 -2.71 -8.08
N GLY A 373 18.18 -3.32 -9.01
CA GLY A 373 17.66 -4.40 -9.83
C GLY A 373 18.36 -4.47 -11.18
N PRO A 374 18.27 -5.62 -11.87
CA PRO A 374 19.03 -5.88 -13.09
C PRO A 374 18.53 -5.07 -14.30
N ARG A 375 17.31 -4.53 -14.24
CA ARG A 375 16.66 -3.86 -15.37
C ARG A 375 15.67 -2.82 -14.88
N LEU A 376 15.62 -1.65 -15.50
CA LEU A 376 14.57 -0.64 -15.29
C LEU A 376 13.26 -1.14 -15.89
N ARG A 377 12.14 -0.94 -15.19
CA ARG A 377 10.81 -1.19 -15.78
C ARG A 377 10.46 -0.03 -16.71
N TRP A 378 9.43 -0.23 -17.53
CA TRP A 378 9.06 0.74 -18.56
C TRP A 378 8.64 2.11 -17.98
N ILE A 379 8.02 2.13 -16.79
CA ILE A 379 7.65 3.39 -16.10
C ILE A 379 8.89 4.18 -15.71
N GLU A 380 9.90 3.51 -15.12
CA GLU A 380 11.14 4.19 -14.73
C GLU A 380 11.95 4.64 -15.94
N GLU A 381 12.00 3.82 -17.00
CA GLU A 381 12.64 4.20 -18.25
C GLU A 381 11.97 5.44 -18.87
N LEU A 382 10.63 5.46 -18.91
CA LEU A 382 9.83 6.60 -19.39
C LEU A 382 10.08 7.86 -18.56
N SER A 383 10.14 7.70 -17.24
CA SER A 383 10.38 8.77 -16.27
C SER A 383 11.75 9.39 -16.47
N ILE A 384 12.81 8.59 -16.56
CA ILE A 384 14.16 9.08 -16.85
C ILE A 384 14.21 9.81 -18.20
N ARG A 385 13.60 9.24 -19.25
CA ARG A 385 13.53 9.87 -20.58
C ARG A 385 12.82 11.23 -20.54
N SER A 386 11.79 11.39 -19.71
CA SER A 386 11.06 12.66 -19.55
C SER A 386 11.95 13.78 -18.98
N PHE A 387 12.81 13.47 -17.99
CA PHE A 387 13.78 14.41 -17.45
C PHE A 387 14.82 14.81 -18.51
N LEU A 388 15.39 13.83 -19.20
CA LEU A 388 16.38 14.08 -20.25
C LEU A 388 15.81 14.95 -21.39
N ALA A 389 14.56 14.68 -21.80
CA ALA A 389 13.88 15.44 -22.84
C ALA A 389 13.64 16.92 -22.47
N ASN A 390 13.50 17.23 -21.18
CA ASN A 390 13.37 18.59 -20.67
C ASN A 390 14.72 19.28 -20.37
N GLY A 391 15.84 18.62 -20.63
CA GLY A 391 17.19 19.20 -20.50
C GLY A 391 17.87 18.98 -19.14
N TRP A 392 17.32 18.14 -18.28
CA TRP A 392 17.96 17.78 -17.02
C TRP A 392 19.25 16.97 -17.23
N ARG A 393 20.14 17.03 -16.24
CA ARG A 393 21.08 15.94 -15.96
C ARG A 393 20.38 14.95 -15.05
N TYR A 394 20.67 13.66 -15.21
CA TYR A 394 20.04 12.62 -14.42
C TYR A 394 21.11 11.67 -13.88
N ALA A 395 21.30 11.65 -12.56
CA ALA A 395 22.21 10.74 -11.89
C ALA A 395 21.43 9.56 -11.30
N LEU A 396 21.76 8.36 -11.76
CA LEU A 396 21.16 7.11 -11.27
C LEU A 396 22.21 6.35 -10.46
N TYR A 397 21.95 6.26 -9.15
CA TYR A 397 22.74 5.44 -8.23
C TYR A 397 22.32 3.98 -8.36
N VAL A 398 23.30 3.10 -8.53
CA VAL A 398 23.06 1.65 -8.67
C VAL A 398 24.13 0.86 -7.92
N TYR A 399 23.78 -0.33 -7.44
CA TYR A 399 24.77 -1.30 -6.96
C TYR A 399 25.34 -2.17 -8.09
N GLU A 400 24.53 -2.39 -9.14
CA GLU A 400 24.86 -3.17 -10.32
C GLU A 400 24.28 -2.47 -11.56
N MET A 401 24.97 -2.54 -12.70
CA MET A 401 24.56 -1.84 -13.94
C MET A 401 23.28 -2.45 -14.52
N PRO A 402 22.18 -1.70 -14.67
CA PRO A 402 20.97 -2.20 -15.31
C PRO A 402 21.11 -2.36 -16.82
N GLU A 403 20.41 -3.33 -17.39
CA GLU A 403 20.51 -3.68 -18.83
C GLU A 403 20.06 -2.58 -19.80
N ASN A 404 19.08 -1.75 -19.40
CA ASN A 404 18.35 -0.85 -20.29
C ASN A 404 18.34 0.61 -19.81
N VAL A 405 19.44 1.07 -19.23
CA VAL A 405 19.58 2.49 -18.85
C VAL A 405 19.48 3.38 -20.10
N PRO A 406 18.61 4.41 -20.11
CA PRO A 406 18.55 5.37 -21.20
C PRO A 406 19.89 6.09 -21.45
N GLU A 407 20.18 6.40 -22.71
CA GLU A 407 21.34 7.21 -23.08
C GLU A 407 21.27 8.61 -22.44
N GLY A 408 22.40 9.10 -21.93
CA GLY A 408 22.50 10.41 -21.28
C GLY A 408 22.32 10.39 -19.76
N VAL A 409 22.05 9.22 -19.16
CA VAL A 409 22.05 9.02 -17.71
C VAL A 409 23.49 8.93 -17.17
N GLU A 410 23.75 9.61 -16.07
CA GLU A 410 24.99 9.54 -15.31
C GLU A 410 24.89 8.40 -14.29
N ILE A 411 25.60 7.29 -14.52
CA ILE A 411 25.62 6.16 -13.59
C ILE A 411 26.61 6.42 -12.46
N LEU A 412 26.15 6.25 -11.21
CA LEU A 412 26.95 6.42 -10.01
C LEU A 412 26.84 5.18 -9.11
N ASP A 413 27.90 4.89 -8.37
CA ASP A 413 27.92 3.80 -7.40
C ASP A 413 27.09 4.16 -6.15
N ALA A 414 26.06 3.37 -5.87
CA ALA A 414 25.22 3.51 -4.68
C ALA A 414 26.00 3.25 -3.37
N ALA A 415 27.04 2.42 -3.41
CA ALA A 415 27.90 2.13 -2.26
C ALA A 415 28.67 3.37 -1.77
N ALA A 416 28.80 4.41 -2.60
CA ALA A 416 29.38 5.70 -2.22
C ALA A 416 28.47 6.54 -1.29
N ILE A 417 27.21 6.13 -1.12
CA ILE A 417 26.23 6.75 -0.21
C ILE A 417 25.89 5.81 0.94
N LEU A 418 25.47 4.57 0.64
CA LEU A 418 25.20 3.52 1.61
C LEU A 418 25.69 2.16 1.08
N PRO A 419 26.37 1.33 1.89
CA PRO A 419 26.89 0.04 1.42
C PRO A 419 25.76 -0.94 1.09
N ALA A 420 26.03 -1.89 0.20
CA ALA A 420 25.05 -2.93 -0.16
C ALA A 420 24.63 -3.80 1.04
N SER A 421 25.46 -3.91 2.08
CA SER A 421 25.10 -4.57 3.34
C SER A 421 23.94 -3.89 4.09
N ASP A 422 23.67 -2.62 3.79
CA ASP A 422 22.56 -1.88 4.38
C ASP A 422 21.25 -2.12 3.62
N LEU A 423 21.24 -2.79 2.46
CA LEU A 423 20.03 -3.13 1.73
C LEU A 423 19.08 -3.98 2.59
N PHE A 424 17.81 -3.59 2.63
CA PHE A 424 16.76 -4.36 3.27
C PHE A 424 15.45 -4.20 2.51
N ALA A 425 14.65 -5.26 2.49
CA ALA A 425 13.29 -5.21 1.99
C ALA A 425 12.31 -5.07 3.16
N GLU A 426 11.15 -4.49 2.88
CA GLU A 426 10.08 -4.36 3.83
C GLU A 426 9.57 -5.72 4.32
N SER A 427 9.35 -5.80 5.63
CA SER A 427 9.06 -7.04 6.34
C SER A 427 7.56 -7.38 6.31
N ARG A 428 7.15 -8.43 7.06
CA ARG A 428 5.76 -8.81 7.27
C ARG A 428 4.90 -7.66 7.83
N SER A 429 5.46 -6.81 8.68
CA SER A 429 4.74 -5.68 9.30
C SER A 429 4.17 -4.68 8.29
N SER A 430 4.68 -4.68 7.06
CA SER A 430 4.27 -3.79 5.97
C SER A 430 3.07 -4.27 5.16
N GLY A 431 2.48 -5.41 5.51
CA GLY A 431 1.25 -5.88 4.88
C GLY A 431 1.42 -6.16 3.38
N ILE A 432 0.61 -5.49 2.56
CA ILE A 432 0.72 -5.55 1.11
C ILE A 432 2.09 -5.05 0.61
N HIS A 433 2.80 -4.18 1.31
CA HIS A 433 4.10 -3.68 0.82
C HIS A 433 5.29 -4.60 1.15
N LYS A 434 5.06 -5.79 1.69
CA LYS A 434 6.10 -6.81 1.93
C LYS A 434 6.94 -7.04 0.66
N GLY A 435 8.27 -7.03 0.83
CA GLY A 435 9.24 -7.20 -0.25
C GLY A 435 9.60 -5.90 -0.99
N SER A 436 8.93 -4.78 -0.70
CA SER A 436 9.27 -3.47 -1.27
C SER A 436 10.63 -2.99 -0.77
N LEU A 437 11.37 -2.24 -1.60
CA LEU A 437 12.57 -1.51 -1.21
C LEU A 437 12.26 -0.04 -0.85
N GLY A 438 10.98 0.34 -0.69
CA GLY A 438 10.54 1.70 -0.40
C GLY A 438 11.23 2.30 0.83
N ALA A 439 11.16 1.61 1.97
CA ALA A 439 11.86 2.03 3.19
C ALA A 439 13.39 2.16 3.01
N PHE A 440 14.03 1.30 2.21
CA PHE A 440 15.47 1.46 1.92
C PHE A 440 15.73 2.70 1.06
N SER A 441 14.88 2.97 0.07
CA SER A 441 14.91 4.19 -0.75
C SER A 441 14.74 5.47 0.09
N ASP A 442 13.89 5.44 1.12
CA ASP A 442 13.77 6.52 2.11
C ASP A 442 15.06 6.73 2.91
N LEU A 443 15.71 5.66 3.37
CA LEU A 443 16.99 5.77 4.06
C LEU A 443 18.08 6.35 3.13
N PHE A 444 18.11 5.88 1.87
CA PHE A 444 19.07 6.30 0.86
C PHE A 444 18.91 7.77 0.49
N ARG A 445 17.68 8.26 0.27
CA ARG A 445 17.46 9.67 -0.10
C ARG A 445 17.89 10.63 1.01
N TYR A 446 17.70 10.26 2.28
CA TYR A 446 18.20 11.06 3.40
C TYR A 446 19.73 11.08 3.44
N ALA A 447 20.37 9.92 3.28
CA ALA A 447 21.83 9.82 3.24
C ALA A 447 22.43 10.63 2.08
N LEU A 448 21.85 10.49 0.88
CA LEU A 448 22.28 11.19 -0.32
C LEU A 448 22.22 12.71 -0.14
N ILE A 449 21.06 13.25 0.24
CA ILE A 449 20.89 14.70 0.37
C ILE A 449 21.70 15.25 1.54
N ALA A 450 21.81 14.51 2.65
CA ALA A 450 22.67 14.93 3.77
C ALA A 450 24.15 15.02 3.35
N GLN A 451 24.63 14.12 2.49
CA GLN A 451 26.03 14.06 2.07
C GLN A 451 26.34 14.99 0.89
N ARG A 452 25.49 15.00 -0.15
CA ARG A 452 25.76 15.67 -1.44
C ARG A 452 24.82 16.83 -1.74
N GLY A 453 23.69 16.92 -1.04
CA GLY A 453 22.64 17.89 -1.34
C GLY A 453 21.98 17.66 -2.69
N GLY A 454 21.33 18.71 -3.19
CA GLY A 454 20.62 18.70 -4.47
C GLY A 454 19.21 18.12 -4.36
N MET A 455 18.64 17.76 -5.50
CA MET A 455 17.29 17.21 -5.61
C MET A 455 17.32 15.69 -5.69
N TRP A 456 16.50 15.04 -4.87
CA TRP A 456 16.06 13.66 -5.03
C TRP A 456 14.76 13.61 -5.81
N THR A 457 14.61 12.62 -6.67
CA THR A 457 13.34 12.21 -7.26
C THR A 457 13.22 10.68 -7.24
N ASP A 458 12.04 10.14 -6.99
CA ASP A 458 11.77 8.72 -7.22
C ASP A 458 11.86 8.43 -8.74
N THR A 459 12.20 7.18 -9.08
CA THR A 459 12.43 6.77 -10.46
C THR A 459 11.15 6.72 -11.29
N ASP A 460 9.98 6.76 -10.68
CA ASP A 460 8.64 6.71 -11.28
C ASP A 460 7.94 8.08 -11.29
N VAL A 461 8.75 9.14 -11.38
CA VAL A 461 8.28 10.52 -11.54
C VAL A 461 8.51 10.98 -12.98
N LEU A 462 7.44 11.34 -13.69
CA LEU A 462 7.51 12.01 -14.98
C LEU A 462 7.76 13.50 -14.78
N ASN A 463 8.77 14.07 -15.44
CA ASN A 463 8.99 15.50 -15.48
C ASN A 463 8.23 16.12 -16.66
N LEU A 464 7.39 17.10 -16.38
CA LEU A 464 6.64 17.85 -17.41
C LEU A 464 7.40 19.10 -17.85
N ASP A 465 8.09 19.75 -16.91
CA ASP A 465 8.74 21.04 -17.11
C ASP A 465 10.07 21.16 -16.35
N LEU A 466 11.02 21.88 -16.95
CA LEU A 466 12.30 22.24 -16.34
C LEU A 466 12.14 23.33 -15.28
N PHE A 467 12.75 23.14 -14.11
CA PHE A 467 12.85 24.14 -13.05
C PHE A 467 14.23 24.06 -12.37
N ASP A 468 14.60 25.11 -11.64
CA ASP A 468 15.88 25.16 -10.92
C ASP A 468 15.70 24.74 -9.45
N PRO A 469 16.24 23.57 -9.03
CA PRO A 469 16.23 23.13 -7.64
C PRO A 469 17.47 23.57 -6.86
N ASP A 470 18.45 24.23 -7.48
CA ASP A 470 19.74 24.49 -6.85
C ASP A 470 19.60 25.46 -5.68
N GLY A 471 20.15 25.07 -4.52
CA GLY A 471 20.02 25.83 -3.28
C GLY A 471 18.62 25.82 -2.66
N ALA A 472 17.64 25.19 -3.31
CA ALA A 472 16.29 25.07 -2.80
C ALA A 472 16.22 24.14 -1.58
N ARG A 473 15.24 24.39 -0.73
CA ARG A 473 14.84 23.53 0.39
C ARG A 473 13.36 23.24 0.24
N PHE A 474 13.01 22.05 -0.21
CA PHE A 474 11.60 21.72 -0.36
C PHE A 474 11.27 20.26 -0.10
N LEU A 475 9.99 20.03 0.24
CA LEU A 475 9.34 18.73 0.34
C LEU A 475 8.09 18.73 -0.54
N ALA A 476 7.87 17.68 -1.31
CA ALA A 476 6.61 17.51 -2.02
C ALA A 476 5.46 17.12 -1.08
N THR A 477 4.23 17.28 -1.57
CA THR A 477 3.01 16.85 -0.86
C THR A 477 2.11 16.03 -1.75
N GLU A 478 1.22 15.27 -1.13
CA GLU A 478 0.17 14.51 -1.79
C GLU A 478 -1.15 14.65 -1.03
N ARG A 479 -2.25 14.38 -1.73
CA ARG A 479 -3.56 14.30 -1.10
C ARG A 479 -3.75 12.90 -0.53
N ILE A 480 -4.06 12.82 0.76
CA ILE A 480 -4.29 11.54 1.44
C ILE A 480 -5.78 11.21 1.42
N ASP A 481 -6.62 12.10 1.98
CA ASP A 481 -8.06 11.86 2.15
C ASP A 481 -8.78 13.15 2.53
N ALA A 482 -9.96 13.43 1.98
CA ALA A 482 -10.93 14.43 2.48
C ALA A 482 -10.33 15.78 2.98
N GLY A 483 -9.40 16.35 2.21
CA GLY A 483 -8.71 17.61 2.55
C GLY A 483 -7.41 17.48 3.35
N VAL A 484 -7.06 16.27 3.81
CA VAL A 484 -5.75 15.96 4.41
C VAL A 484 -4.69 15.96 3.30
N VAL A 485 -3.72 16.85 3.47
CA VAL A 485 -2.53 16.94 2.62
C VAL A 485 -1.34 16.43 3.43
N GLY A 486 -0.68 15.40 2.90
CA GLY A 486 0.47 14.77 3.52
C GLY A 486 1.78 15.13 2.84
N LEU A 487 2.88 14.96 3.56
CA LEU A 487 4.22 15.06 3.01
C LEU A 487 4.56 13.82 2.21
N ASN A 488 5.15 14.02 1.04
CA ASN A 488 5.56 12.97 0.12
C ASN A 488 7.08 13.04 -0.11
N GLY A 489 7.77 11.91 0.10
CA GLY A 489 9.23 11.80 -0.04
C GLY A 489 9.73 11.61 -1.48
N ALA A 490 8.83 11.40 -2.44
CA ALA A 490 9.17 11.09 -3.83
C ALA A 490 9.87 12.23 -4.57
N MET A 491 9.80 13.47 -4.05
CA MET A 491 10.65 14.55 -4.53
C MET A 491 10.97 15.53 -3.38
N MET A 492 12.26 15.79 -3.18
CA MET A 492 12.72 16.73 -2.15
C MET A 492 14.10 17.29 -2.50
N ALA A 493 14.39 18.50 -2.03
CA ALA A 493 15.69 19.12 -2.24
C ALA A 493 16.20 19.80 -0.97
N ALA A 494 17.52 19.77 -0.78
CA ALA A 494 18.21 20.55 0.23
C ALA A 494 19.70 20.70 -0.11
N PRO A 495 20.38 21.73 0.41
CA PRO A 495 21.84 21.76 0.41
C PRO A 495 22.46 20.60 1.20
N ALA A 496 23.69 20.22 0.84
CA ALA A 496 24.46 19.24 1.61
C ALA A 496 24.60 19.69 3.07
N GLY A 497 24.50 18.75 4.01
CA GLY A 497 24.54 19.06 5.43
C GLY A 497 23.38 19.92 5.91
N CYS A 498 22.21 19.88 5.27
CA CYS A 498 21.03 20.49 5.85
C CYS A 498 20.58 19.76 7.13
N ALA A 499 20.13 20.51 8.13
CA ALA A 499 19.81 19.98 9.46
C ALA A 499 18.65 18.98 9.42
N LEU A 500 17.62 19.24 8.60
CA LEU A 500 16.45 18.37 8.47
C LEU A 500 16.84 16.98 7.95
N GLN A 501 17.68 16.89 6.91
CA GLN A 501 18.09 15.60 6.31
C GLN A 501 19.03 14.82 7.20
N ARG A 502 19.92 15.49 7.94
CA ARG A 502 20.72 14.81 8.99
C ARG A 502 19.82 14.20 10.05
N ARG A 503 18.86 14.98 10.55
CA ARG A 503 17.91 14.51 11.57
C ARG A 503 17.04 13.36 11.04
N ALA A 504 16.60 13.44 9.79
CA ALA A 504 15.86 12.36 9.13
C ALA A 504 16.71 11.09 9.03
N LEU A 505 17.97 11.20 8.59
CA LEU A 505 18.90 10.07 8.49
C LEU A 505 19.14 9.42 9.87
N ASP A 506 19.44 10.22 10.89
CA ASP A 506 19.71 9.72 12.24
C ASP A 506 18.49 9.03 12.83
N ARG A 507 17.30 9.62 12.65
CA ARG A 507 16.05 9.05 13.14
C ARG A 507 15.65 7.77 12.39
N ALA A 508 15.83 7.74 11.07
CA ALA A 508 15.58 6.54 10.26
C ALA A 508 16.51 5.38 10.68
N ARG A 509 17.80 5.66 10.94
CA ARG A 509 18.74 4.67 11.47
C ARG A 509 18.33 4.15 12.85
N ALA A 510 17.89 5.04 13.75
CA ALA A 510 17.41 4.65 15.06
C ALA A 510 16.15 3.76 15.01
N ILE A 511 15.17 4.12 14.18
CA ILE A 511 13.94 3.33 13.97
C ILE A 511 14.28 1.95 13.40
N ARG A 512 15.20 1.88 12.43
CA ARG A 512 15.68 0.61 11.87
C ARG A 512 16.36 -0.25 12.94
N ALA A 513 17.23 0.33 13.75
CA ALA A 513 17.93 -0.38 14.82
C ALA A 513 16.98 -0.92 15.91
N ALA A 514 15.82 -0.29 16.09
CA ALA A 514 14.75 -0.75 16.98
C ALA A 514 13.81 -1.79 16.34
N GLU A 515 14.06 -2.21 15.09
CA GLU A 515 13.21 -3.15 14.33
C GLU A 515 11.75 -2.69 14.17
N GLU A 516 11.51 -1.37 14.19
CA GLU A 516 10.18 -0.77 14.09
C GLU A 516 9.77 -0.46 12.62
N ILE A 517 10.46 -1.05 11.65
CA ILE A 517 10.23 -0.77 10.22
C ILE A 517 8.89 -1.36 9.78
N ARG A 518 8.10 -0.51 9.12
CA ARG A 518 6.91 -0.83 8.35
C ARG A 518 6.77 0.19 7.21
N PHE A 519 5.87 -0.06 6.26
CA PHE A 519 5.59 0.85 5.15
C PHE A 519 5.30 2.27 5.66
N THR A 520 5.82 3.27 4.94
CA THR A 520 5.81 4.72 5.26
C THR A 520 6.48 5.18 6.56
N ARG A 521 6.86 4.29 7.48
CA ARG A 521 7.37 4.65 8.83
C ARG A 521 8.56 5.62 8.78
N ILE A 522 9.53 5.33 7.92
CA ILE A 522 10.72 6.16 7.73
C ILE A 522 10.65 7.02 6.47
N GLY A 523 9.50 7.06 5.80
CA GLY A 523 9.23 7.93 4.66
C GLY A 523 8.26 9.04 5.05
N PRO A 524 7.03 9.09 4.47
CA PRO A 524 6.02 10.11 4.78
C PRO A 524 5.76 10.34 6.27
N GLN A 525 5.70 9.29 7.09
CA GLN A 525 5.42 9.43 8.52
C GLN A 525 6.55 10.16 9.25
N LEU A 526 7.81 9.78 8.98
CA LEU A 526 8.97 10.43 9.60
C LEU A 526 9.09 11.89 9.14
N LEU A 527 8.84 12.18 7.86
CA LEU A 527 8.79 13.56 7.39
C LEU A 527 7.75 14.38 8.17
N ALA A 528 6.55 13.82 8.40
CA ALA A 528 5.50 14.49 9.14
C ALA A 528 5.88 14.75 10.60
N GLU A 529 6.52 13.79 11.27
CA GLU A 529 7.07 13.99 12.62
C GLU A 529 8.08 15.16 12.66
N LEU A 530 9.03 15.18 11.71
CA LEU A 530 10.08 16.19 11.67
C LEU A 530 9.55 17.60 11.37
N VAL A 531 8.54 17.70 10.51
CA VAL A 531 7.86 18.97 10.22
C VAL A 531 7.01 19.41 11.41
N GLY A 532 6.25 18.50 12.02
CA GLY A 532 5.46 18.78 13.23
C GLY A 532 6.31 19.29 14.40
N ASP A 533 7.54 18.82 14.51
CA ASP A 533 8.54 19.28 15.48
C ASP A 533 9.15 20.66 15.14
N GLY A 534 8.81 21.25 13.98
CA GLY A 534 9.22 22.60 13.58
C GLY A 534 10.40 22.67 12.62
N LEU A 535 10.52 21.74 11.66
CA LEU A 535 11.52 21.78 10.57
C LEU A 535 12.97 21.94 11.03
N ALA A 536 13.29 21.48 12.24
CA ALA A 536 14.58 21.72 12.90
C ALA A 536 14.98 23.21 12.98
N GLY A 537 13.99 24.12 13.00
CA GLY A 537 14.21 25.56 13.14
C GLY A 537 14.67 26.28 11.86
N ASP A 538 14.61 25.65 10.68
CA ASP A 538 14.93 26.29 9.40
C ASP A 538 13.65 26.79 8.68
N PRO A 539 13.31 28.09 8.77
CA PRO A 539 12.11 28.64 8.14
C PRO A 539 12.19 28.69 6.60
N ALA A 540 13.33 28.34 6.00
CA ALA A 540 13.51 28.37 4.54
C ALA A 540 13.00 27.10 3.83
N TYR A 541 12.46 26.11 4.56
CA TYR A 541 11.84 24.95 3.94
C TYR A 541 10.48 25.28 3.33
N HIS A 542 10.33 25.00 2.03
CA HIS A 542 9.08 25.14 1.31
C HIS A 542 8.38 23.79 1.16
N VAL A 543 7.11 23.74 1.56
CA VAL A 543 6.25 22.61 1.24
C VAL A 543 5.53 22.92 -0.06
N LEU A 544 5.74 22.07 -1.08
CA LEU A 544 5.20 22.31 -2.41
C LEU A 544 3.72 21.92 -2.45
N PRO A 545 2.89 22.59 -3.29
CA PRO A 545 1.48 22.22 -3.42
C PRO A 545 1.32 20.84 -4.05
N VAL A 546 0.20 20.18 -3.76
CA VAL A 546 -0.09 18.82 -4.24
C VAL A 546 0.07 18.71 -5.76
N ALA A 547 -0.48 19.68 -6.50
CA ALA A 547 -0.44 19.68 -7.95
C ALA A 547 0.98 19.72 -8.54
N PHE A 548 2.00 20.16 -7.79
CA PHE A 548 3.38 20.24 -8.28
C PHE A 548 3.92 18.86 -8.72
N LEU A 549 3.65 17.82 -7.92
CA LEU A 549 4.14 16.45 -8.13
C LEU A 549 2.99 15.45 -8.32
N ASN A 550 1.88 15.65 -7.60
CA ASN A 550 0.80 14.70 -7.47
C ASN A 550 -0.52 15.27 -7.99
N PRO A 551 -0.60 15.74 -9.25
CA PRO A 551 -1.87 16.14 -9.84
C PRO A 551 -2.84 14.94 -9.95
N PHE A 552 -2.31 13.72 -10.02
CA PHE A 552 -3.06 12.49 -9.86
C PHE A 552 -2.54 11.77 -8.61
N GLY A 553 -3.44 11.47 -7.66
CA GLY A 553 -3.09 10.76 -6.44
C GLY A 553 -2.91 9.26 -6.66
N TRP A 554 -2.33 8.57 -5.66
CA TRP A 554 -2.10 7.12 -5.72
C TRP A 554 -3.40 6.30 -5.91
N MET A 555 -4.55 6.78 -5.44
CA MET A 555 -5.87 6.14 -5.63
C MET A 555 -6.51 6.37 -7.01
N GLU A 556 -5.86 7.10 -7.91
CA GLU A 556 -6.35 7.35 -9.27
C GLU A 556 -5.28 7.16 -10.34
N THR A 557 -4.22 6.40 -10.05
CA THR A 557 -3.13 6.17 -11.01
C THR A 557 -3.63 5.48 -12.29
N GLY A 558 -4.71 4.68 -12.20
CA GLY A 558 -5.38 4.11 -13.37
C GLY A 558 -5.90 5.17 -14.36
N ARG A 559 -6.13 6.43 -13.95
CA ARG A 559 -6.48 7.51 -14.89
C ARG A 559 -5.38 7.81 -15.90
N LEU A 560 -4.13 7.47 -15.60
CA LEU A 560 -3.01 7.60 -16.54
C LEU A 560 -3.09 6.59 -17.71
N LEU A 561 -4.04 5.64 -17.66
CA LEU A 561 -4.40 4.75 -18.77
C LEU A 561 -5.58 5.28 -19.61
N ALA A 562 -6.26 6.34 -19.17
CA ALA A 562 -7.37 6.95 -19.91
C ALA A 562 -6.87 7.62 -21.22
N PRO A 563 -7.76 7.91 -22.18
CA PRO A 563 -7.39 8.46 -23.48
C PRO A 563 -6.48 9.69 -23.36
N PHE A 564 -5.43 9.75 -24.17
CA PHE A 564 -4.39 10.78 -24.07
C PHE A 564 -4.94 12.22 -24.00
N ALA A 565 -5.89 12.56 -24.87
CA ALA A 565 -6.46 13.91 -24.96
C ALA A 565 -7.25 14.32 -23.71
N GLU A 566 -7.85 13.36 -23.00
CA GLU A 566 -8.58 13.61 -21.76
C GLU A 566 -7.60 13.97 -20.63
N VAL A 567 -6.59 13.11 -20.42
CA VAL A 567 -5.61 13.30 -19.36
C VAL A 567 -4.75 14.52 -19.62
N ALA A 568 -4.25 14.72 -20.85
CA ALA A 568 -3.36 15.83 -21.21
C ALA A 568 -4.01 17.22 -21.05
N ARG A 569 -5.34 17.30 -21.11
CA ARG A 569 -6.11 18.55 -20.94
C ARG A 569 -6.68 18.73 -19.54
N ALA A 570 -6.40 17.82 -18.60
CA ALA A 570 -6.89 17.92 -17.24
C ALA A 570 -6.42 19.25 -16.60
N PRO A 571 -7.31 20.09 -16.05
CA PRO A 571 -6.93 21.41 -15.52
C PRO A 571 -5.81 21.38 -14.49
N ARG A 572 -5.80 20.35 -13.64
CA ARG A 572 -4.76 20.07 -12.65
C ARG A 572 -3.34 19.93 -13.22
N LEU A 573 -3.19 19.55 -14.49
CA LEU A 573 -1.89 19.47 -15.14
C LEU A 573 -1.34 20.83 -15.54
N ALA A 574 -2.15 21.90 -15.59
CA ALA A 574 -1.66 23.23 -15.97
C ALA A 574 -0.62 23.77 -14.98
N GLN A 575 -0.72 23.40 -13.70
CA GLN A 575 0.19 23.85 -12.63
C GLN A 575 1.24 22.79 -12.25
N ALA A 576 1.12 21.58 -12.78
CA ALA A 576 2.04 20.49 -12.48
C ALA A 576 3.43 20.74 -13.08
N ARG A 577 4.48 20.34 -12.35
CA ARG A 577 5.83 20.25 -12.91
C ARG A 577 6.24 18.81 -13.11
N ASN A 578 5.63 17.91 -12.37
CA ASN A 578 5.88 16.50 -12.40
C ASN A 578 4.57 15.71 -12.23
N ILE A 579 4.60 14.43 -12.59
CA ILE A 579 3.55 13.44 -12.29
C ILE A 579 4.23 12.25 -11.63
N HIS A 580 3.94 12.00 -10.37
CA HIS A 580 4.30 10.74 -9.73
C HIS A 580 3.34 9.63 -10.19
N VAL A 581 3.88 8.54 -10.73
CA VAL A 581 3.10 7.44 -11.32
C VAL A 581 2.75 6.38 -10.27
N TYR A 582 3.47 6.33 -9.13
CA TYR A 582 3.27 5.35 -8.07
C TYR A 582 3.41 3.90 -8.59
N THR A 583 4.57 3.53 -9.12
CA THR A 583 4.82 2.20 -9.68
C THR A 583 4.49 1.08 -8.67
N GLU A 584 4.69 1.33 -7.38
CA GLU A 584 4.28 0.39 -6.33
C GLU A 584 2.77 0.16 -6.33
N THR A 585 1.96 1.21 -6.53
CA THR A 585 0.51 1.08 -6.69
C THR A 585 0.16 0.31 -7.97
N TRP A 586 0.86 0.52 -9.08
CA TRP A 586 0.67 -0.28 -10.30
C TRP A 586 0.93 -1.76 -10.06
N ARG A 587 1.98 -2.08 -9.30
CA ARG A 587 2.27 -3.45 -8.85
C ARG A 587 1.13 -4.02 -8.01
N LEU A 588 0.61 -3.23 -7.07
CA LEU A 588 -0.50 -3.64 -6.20
C LEU A 588 -1.82 -3.85 -6.96
N LEU A 589 -2.10 -3.03 -7.97
CA LEU A 589 -3.34 -3.07 -8.75
C LEU A 589 -3.27 -4.02 -9.96
N GLY A 590 -2.09 -4.57 -10.26
CA GLY A 590 -1.89 -5.42 -11.44
C GLY A 590 -2.06 -4.68 -12.77
N LEU A 591 -1.72 -3.39 -12.82
CA LEU A 591 -1.88 -2.55 -14.02
C LEU A 591 -0.80 -2.80 -15.09
N GLY A 592 0.16 -3.68 -14.82
CA GLY A 592 1.19 -4.10 -15.76
C GLY A 592 2.50 -3.31 -15.63
N LEU A 593 3.59 -4.01 -15.31
CA LEU A 593 4.95 -3.45 -15.21
C LEU A 593 5.92 -4.05 -16.25
N ASP A 594 5.46 -5.02 -17.03
CA ASP A 594 6.31 -5.82 -17.92
C ASP A 594 6.52 -5.14 -19.29
N GLY A 595 5.69 -4.14 -19.62
CA GLY A 595 5.81 -3.37 -20.86
C GLY A 595 4.87 -2.18 -20.90
N VAL A 596 5.15 -1.24 -21.81
CA VAL A 596 4.27 -0.10 -22.07
C VAL A 596 2.89 -0.64 -22.48
N PRO A 597 1.78 -0.17 -21.87
CA PRO A 597 0.44 -0.61 -22.23
C PRO A 597 0.15 -0.35 -23.71
N ASP A 598 -0.62 -1.24 -24.34
CA ASP A 598 -1.11 -1.04 -25.70
C ASP A 598 -2.15 0.09 -25.77
N GLY A 599 -2.34 0.66 -26.96
CA GLY A 599 -3.43 1.61 -27.26
C GLY A 599 -3.03 3.08 -27.26
N ASP A 600 -4.02 3.95 -27.01
CA ASP A 600 -3.93 5.41 -27.08
C ASP A 600 -4.05 6.11 -25.72
N GLY A 601 -3.90 5.35 -24.63
CA GLY A 601 -3.84 5.88 -23.27
C GLY A 601 -2.71 6.88 -23.07
N PHE A 602 -2.81 7.69 -22.01
CA PHE A 602 -1.87 8.79 -21.77
C PHE A 602 -0.41 8.35 -21.71
N LEU A 603 -0.06 7.38 -20.86
CA LEU A 603 1.33 6.90 -20.72
C LEU A 603 1.82 6.20 -21.99
N ALA A 604 0.98 5.39 -22.64
CA ALA A 604 1.34 4.69 -23.87
C ALA A 604 1.69 5.67 -25.00
N THR A 605 0.84 6.68 -25.20
CA THR A 605 1.07 7.71 -26.21
C THR A 605 2.29 8.58 -25.87
N LEU A 606 2.48 8.95 -24.61
CA LEU A 606 3.65 9.72 -24.19
C LEU A 606 4.95 8.94 -24.40
N ALA A 607 4.98 7.64 -24.05
CA ALA A 607 6.13 6.78 -24.27
C ALA A 607 6.50 6.66 -25.75
N ARG A 608 5.51 6.43 -26.63
CA ARG A 608 5.70 6.41 -28.08
C ARG A 608 6.27 7.74 -28.60
N ARG A 609 5.67 8.86 -28.21
CA ARG A 609 6.10 10.21 -28.68
C ARG A 609 7.50 10.59 -28.20
N LEU A 610 7.87 10.23 -26.97
CA LEU A 610 9.24 10.42 -26.45
C LEU A 610 10.27 9.56 -27.19
N ALA A 611 9.90 8.34 -27.58
CA ALA A 611 10.77 7.48 -28.37
C ALA A 611 10.93 7.99 -29.82
N GLU A 612 9.87 8.49 -30.45
CA GLU A 612 9.87 9.00 -31.82
C GLU A 612 10.54 10.37 -31.96
N THR A 613 10.49 11.21 -30.92
CA THR A 613 11.08 12.56 -30.94
C THR A 613 11.96 12.85 -29.71
N PRO A 614 13.12 12.18 -29.58
CA PRO A 614 14.03 12.40 -28.46
C PRO A 614 14.44 13.87 -28.32
N GLY A 615 14.43 14.38 -27.08
CA GLY A 615 14.80 15.78 -26.78
C GLY A 615 13.68 16.81 -27.01
N ARG A 616 12.51 16.40 -27.52
CA ARG A 616 11.35 17.30 -27.57
C ARG A 616 10.75 17.43 -26.15
N PRO A 617 10.54 18.67 -25.63
CA PRO A 617 10.02 18.87 -24.29
C PRO A 617 8.66 18.21 -24.09
N VAL A 618 8.42 17.66 -22.89
CA VAL A 618 7.22 16.85 -22.60
C VAL A 618 5.93 17.64 -22.78
N ARG A 619 5.87 18.91 -22.35
CA ARG A 619 4.72 19.80 -22.62
C ARG A 619 4.39 19.92 -24.11
N ALA A 620 5.41 20.06 -24.96
CA ALA A 620 5.23 20.16 -26.41
C ALA A 620 4.76 18.82 -27.01
N LEU A 621 5.02 17.70 -26.34
CA LEU A 621 4.46 16.39 -26.69
C LEU A 621 3.03 16.21 -26.20
N MET A 622 2.57 16.99 -25.22
CA MET A 622 1.17 16.96 -24.74
C MET A 622 0.21 17.77 -25.59
N GLU A 623 0.72 18.75 -26.35
CA GLU A 623 -0.09 19.66 -27.19
C GLU A 623 -0.37 19.13 -28.61
N GLY A 624 0.51 18.26 -29.14
CA GLY A 624 0.35 17.61 -30.44
C GLY A 624 -0.59 16.41 -30.40
#